data_AF-A0A5E4MM18-F1
#
_entry.id   AF-A0A5E4MM18-F1
#
_cell.length_a   1.000
_cell.length_b   1.000
_cell.length_c   1.000
_cell.angle_alpha   90.00
_cell.angle_beta   90.00
_cell.angle_gamma   90.00
#
_symmetry.space_group_name_H-M   'P 1'
#
loop_
_entity.id
_entity.type
_entity.pdbx_description
1 polymer ?
#
loop_
_entity_poly.entity_id
_entity_poly.type
_entity_poly.pdbx_seq_one_letter_code
_entity_poly.pdbx_strand_id
1 'polypeptide(L)'
;MPTSPASDGGTDKTVKSEQSSKGDLFNWMKGSSSSIFSMVAEKAKNSVDAVLTTLDPQMKDSVNPNSFEVVVATEKEIVVSAVREGFQKVFGTAVVRGLESPSHPFAKQLFGFSAASKATRYCIDSVRLHVAKGPIVAFERFIVEPMESKFYELGFLKLNDMERNIDVEVYTQSVPVPTSIVSLIRDDTPLDYEQISTGFSIPVAHFMASNLKVHPSEWQEIMTGVSQRSSLVAAAVSLAMSYKNALE
;
A
#
# COMPACT_ATOMS: atom_id res chain seq x y z
N MET A 1 -15.78 79.30 -24.75
CA MET A 1 -15.58 78.89 -26.15
C MET A 1 -14.15 78.36 -26.29
N PRO A 2 -13.87 77.23 -26.97
CA PRO A 2 -14.76 76.13 -27.35
C PRO A 2 -14.20 74.75 -26.86
N THR A 3 -15.08 73.86 -26.37
CA THR A 3 -15.53 72.58 -26.99
C THR A 3 -14.64 71.36 -26.77
N SER A 4 -15.17 70.37 -26.03
CA SER A 4 -14.95 68.94 -26.31
C SER A 4 -15.48 68.59 -27.71
N PRO A 5 -15.05 67.45 -28.28
CA PRO A 5 -16.06 66.41 -28.48
C PRO A 5 -15.59 65.00 -28.12
N ALA A 6 -16.59 64.17 -27.82
CA ALA A 6 -16.55 62.73 -27.71
C ALA A 6 -16.73 62.05 -29.08
N SER A 7 -16.26 60.80 -29.19
CA SER A 7 -16.83 59.70 -30.00
C SER A 7 -15.93 58.47 -29.78
N ASP A 8 -16.33 57.46 -29.01
CA ASP A 8 -17.33 56.41 -29.27
C ASP A 8 -16.87 55.34 -30.28
N GLY A 9 -17.08 54.07 -29.93
CA GLY A 9 -16.98 52.94 -30.85
C GLY A 9 -16.23 51.70 -30.35
N GLY A 10 -16.98 50.70 -29.85
CA GLY A 10 -16.77 49.31 -30.28
C GLY A 10 -16.12 48.32 -29.32
N THR A 11 -16.97 47.67 -28.52
CA THR A 11 -16.96 46.25 -28.12
C THR A 11 -15.87 45.32 -28.70
N ASP A 12 -15.20 44.56 -27.83
CA ASP A 12 -15.40 43.10 -27.83
C ASP A 12 -15.07 42.45 -26.47
N LYS A 13 -15.95 41.54 -26.05
CA LYS A 13 -15.80 40.68 -24.89
C LYS A 13 -15.01 39.45 -25.33
N THR A 14 -13.83 39.23 -24.76
CA THR A 14 -13.20 37.90 -24.83
C THR A 14 -13.12 37.30 -23.45
N VAL A 15 -14.26 36.71 -23.05
CA VAL A 15 -14.27 35.53 -22.19
C VAL A 15 -13.54 34.44 -22.94
N LYS A 16 -12.37 34.02 -22.46
CA LYS A 16 -11.73 32.79 -22.94
C LYS A 16 -11.65 31.78 -21.80
N SER A 17 -12.73 30.99 -21.76
CA SER A 17 -12.83 29.61 -21.33
C SER A 17 -11.65 29.05 -20.54
N GLU A 18 -11.91 28.68 -19.29
CA GLU A 18 -11.22 27.61 -18.58
C GLU A 18 -11.20 26.36 -19.48
N GLN A 19 -10.06 26.12 -20.11
CA GLN A 19 -9.78 24.83 -20.72
C GLN A 19 -9.43 23.88 -19.58
N SER A 20 -10.38 23.00 -19.28
CA SER A 20 -10.18 21.82 -18.45
C SER A 20 -8.90 21.11 -18.91
N SER A 21 -7.91 21.03 -18.02
CA SER A 21 -6.64 20.35 -18.18
C SER A 21 -6.82 18.83 -18.17
N LYS A 22 -7.52 18.30 -19.18
CA LYS A 22 -7.60 16.85 -19.46
C LYS A 22 -6.44 16.34 -20.32
N GLY A 23 -5.38 17.14 -20.50
CA GLY A 23 -4.28 16.86 -21.43
C GLY A 23 -2.94 16.44 -20.82
N ASP A 24 -2.68 16.69 -19.54
CA ASP A 24 -1.32 16.55 -18.98
C ASP A 24 -1.01 15.18 -18.36
N LEU A 25 -2.02 14.33 -18.15
CA LEU A 25 -1.83 13.01 -17.54
C LEU A 25 -1.17 11.98 -18.48
N PHE A 26 -1.12 12.25 -19.80
CA PHE A 26 -0.56 11.32 -20.78
C PHE A 26 0.93 11.55 -21.10
N ASN A 27 1.51 12.69 -20.75
CA ASN A 27 2.88 13.04 -21.18
C ASN A 27 3.99 12.42 -20.31
N TRP A 28 3.73 12.08 -19.05
CA TRP A 28 4.76 11.49 -18.19
C TRP A 28 5.04 10.01 -18.50
N MET A 29 4.08 9.29 -19.09
CA MET A 29 4.25 7.87 -19.49
C MET A 29 4.88 7.70 -20.88
N LYS A 30 4.96 8.76 -21.69
CA LYS A 30 5.52 8.71 -23.05
C LYS A 30 7.06 8.67 -23.08
N GLY A 31 7.71 8.74 -21.93
CA GLY A 31 9.17 8.71 -21.79
C GLY A 31 9.82 7.33 -21.69
N SER A 32 9.07 6.22 -21.69
CA SER A 32 9.65 4.87 -21.51
C SER A 32 8.82 3.73 -22.13
N SER A 33 8.18 3.95 -23.28
CA SER A 33 7.29 2.96 -23.89
C SER A 33 7.61 2.70 -25.37
N SER A 34 8.69 1.98 -25.61
CA SER A 34 8.84 1.16 -26.82
C SER A 34 9.72 -0.05 -26.46
N SER A 35 9.14 -1.24 -26.49
CA SER A 35 9.79 -2.57 -26.36
C SER A 35 9.53 -3.39 -25.08
N ILE A 36 8.30 -3.51 -24.58
CA ILE A 36 7.93 -4.68 -23.74
C ILE A 36 6.45 -5.07 -23.98
N PHE A 37 6.16 -5.71 -25.11
CA PHE A 37 4.93 -6.49 -25.28
C PHE A 37 5.21 -7.71 -26.16
N SER A 38 5.89 -8.71 -25.58
CA SER A 38 5.85 -10.10 -26.06
C SER A 38 6.62 -11.01 -25.11
N MET A 39 5.99 -11.45 -24.02
CA MET A 39 6.31 -12.74 -23.42
C MET A 39 5.16 -13.17 -22.51
N VAL A 40 4.63 -14.36 -22.80
CA VAL A 40 3.93 -15.34 -21.95
C VAL A 40 2.78 -15.93 -22.76
N ALA A 41 3.15 -16.86 -23.63
CA ALA A 41 2.31 -17.98 -23.98
C ALA A 41 3.10 -19.24 -23.62
N GLU A 42 2.38 -20.22 -23.05
CA GLU A 42 2.80 -21.59 -22.76
C GLU A 42 3.57 -21.87 -21.45
N LYS A 43 2.80 -22.20 -20.39
CA LYS A 43 2.91 -23.53 -19.74
C LYS A 43 1.83 -23.71 -18.67
N ALA A 44 0.89 -24.61 -18.92
CA ALA A 44 0.16 -25.30 -17.86
C ALA A 44 -0.32 -26.68 -18.36
N LYS A 45 0.50 -27.71 -18.10
CA LYS A 45 0.02 -29.08 -18.00
C LYS A 45 0.78 -29.74 -16.86
N ASN A 46 0.11 -29.87 -15.72
CA ASN A 46 0.26 -30.97 -14.77
C ASN A 46 -1.07 -31.08 -14.04
N SER A 47 -1.76 -32.20 -14.32
CA SER A 47 -3.03 -32.54 -13.72
C SER A 47 -2.82 -32.95 -12.27
N VAL A 48 -3.67 -32.38 -11.44
CA VAL A 48 -4.06 -32.72 -10.07
C VAL A 48 -4.14 -34.23 -9.82
N ASP A 49 -3.46 -34.71 -8.77
CA ASP A 49 -3.97 -35.80 -7.94
C ASP A 49 -4.70 -35.16 -6.77
N ALA A 50 -6.03 -35.15 -6.84
CA ALA A 50 -6.88 -34.76 -5.73
C ALA A 50 -6.88 -35.89 -4.71
N VAL A 51 -5.98 -35.82 -3.72
CA VAL A 51 -6.12 -36.61 -2.50
C VAL A 51 -7.25 -35.98 -1.70
N LEU A 52 -8.44 -36.56 -1.84
CA LEU A 52 -9.62 -36.23 -1.07
C LEU A 52 -9.41 -36.72 0.37
N THR A 53 -8.72 -35.94 1.20
CA THR A 53 -8.72 -36.18 2.65
C THR A 53 -10.05 -35.71 3.20
N THR A 54 -10.96 -36.64 3.46
CA THR A 54 -12.09 -36.42 4.36
C THR A 54 -11.55 -36.02 5.72
N LEU A 55 -11.49 -34.71 5.99
CA LEU A 55 -11.14 -34.18 7.30
C LEU A 55 -12.28 -34.53 8.27
N ASP A 56 -11.96 -35.45 9.18
CA ASP A 56 -12.75 -35.80 10.36
C ASP A 56 -12.98 -34.53 11.21
N PRO A 57 -14.24 -34.22 11.62
CA PRO A 57 -14.57 -33.10 12.49
C PRO A 57 -13.77 -33.03 13.82
N GLN A 58 -13.07 -34.10 14.21
CA GLN A 58 -12.24 -34.15 15.43
C GLN A 58 -10.79 -33.66 15.29
N MET A 59 -10.34 -33.14 14.14
CA MET A 59 -8.97 -32.56 14.01
C MET A 59 -8.91 -31.04 14.17
N LYS A 60 -9.58 -30.46 15.18
CA LYS A 60 -9.52 -29.01 15.41
C LYS A 60 -8.31 -28.52 16.21
N ASP A 61 -7.64 -29.36 16.98
CA ASP A 61 -6.60 -28.88 17.91
C ASP A 61 -5.35 -29.78 17.92
N SER A 62 -4.61 -29.79 16.82
CA SER A 62 -3.22 -30.25 16.85
C SER A 62 -2.34 -29.27 16.09
N VAL A 63 -2.30 -28.02 16.56
CA VAL A 63 -1.19 -27.12 16.28
C VAL A 63 0.05 -27.78 16.86
N ASN A 64 1.02 -28.09 16.00
CA ASN A 64 2.29 -28.67 16.44
C ASN A 64 2.89 -27.75 17.52
N PRO A 65 3.18 -28.24 18.74
CA PRO A 65 3.70 -27.41 19.83
C PRO A 65 5.05 -26.77 19.53
N ASN A 66 5.75 -27.25 18.48
CA ASN A 66 6.97 -26.63 17.96
C ASN A 66 6.73 -25.63 16.81
N SER A 67 5.47 -25.35 16.46
CA SER A 67 5.16 -24.42 15.38
C SER A 67 5.26 -22.97 15.85
N PHE A 68 6.02 -22.20 15.08
CA PHE A 68 6.21 -20.78 15.30
C PHE A 68 4.97 -20.02 14.81
N GLU A 69 4.21 -19.41 15.73
CA GLU A 69 2.99 -18.64 15.43
C GLU A 69 3.32 -17.15 15.25
N VAL A 70 2.79 -16.54 14.18
CA VAL A 70 2.82 -15.10 13.93
C VAL A 70 1.40 -14.60 13.74
N VAL A 71 1.06 -13.53 14.46
CA VAL A 71 -0.22 -12.83 14.25
C VAL A 71 0.00 -11.62 13.35
N VAL A 72 -0.85 -11.44 12.35
CA VAL A 72 -0.85 -10.27 11.48
C VAL A 72 -2.02 -9.38 11.87
N ALA A 73 -1.77 -8.10 12.13
CA ALA A 73 -2.75 -7.12 12.61
C ALA A 73 -3.71 -6.61 11.52
N THR A 74 -4.21 -7.53 10.69
CA THR A 74 -5.29 -7.33 9.71
C THR A 74 -5.76 -8.69 9.22
N GLU A 75 -7.01 -8.79 8.77
CA GLU A 75 -7.55 -9.98 8.09
C GLU A 75 -7.44 -9.91 6.56
N LYS A 76 -6.86 -8.83 6.01
CA LYS A 76 -6.67 -8.70 4.55
C LYS A 76 -5.76 -9.81 4.04
N GLU A 77 -6.33 -10.77 3.30
CA GLU A 77 -5.61 -11.98 2.88
C GLU A 77 -4.37 -11.68 2.03
N ILE A 78 -4.36 -10.60 1.25
CA ILE A 78 -3.15 -10.16 0.51
C ILE A 78 -1.95 -9.93 1.43
N VAL A 79 -2.19 -9.42 2.64
CA VAL A 79 -1.16 -9.18 3.67
C VAL A 79 -0.86 -10.47 4.41
N VAL A 80 -1.90 -11.14 4.94
CA VAL A 80 -1.73 -12.34 5.78
C VAL A 80 -0.99 -13.43 5.01
N SER A 81 -1.37 -13.71 3.77
CA SER A 81 -0.68 -14.73 2.97
C SER A 81 0.72 -14.32 2.51
N ALA A 82 1.00 -13.03 2.29
CA ALA A 82 2.34 -12.58 1.96
C ALA A 82 3.29 -12.74 3.15
N VAL A 83 2.82 -12.40 4.36
CA VAL A 83 3.54 -12.66 5.61
C VAL A 83 3.72 -14.17 5.82
N ARG A 84 2.67 -14.97 5.64
CA ARG A 84 2.73 -16.44 5.71
C ARG A 84 3.82 -17.01 4.80
N GLU A 85 3.81 -16.62 3.54
CA GLU A 85 4.80 -17.06 2.55
C GLU A 85 6.22 -16.62 2.94
N GLY A 86 6.40 -15.37 3.37
CA GLY A 86 7.69 -14.83 3.79
C GLY A 86 8.28 -15.56 4.99
N PHE A 87 7.47 -15.82 6.02
CA PHE A 87 7.89 -16.55 7.22
C PHE A 87 8.14 -18.03 6.94
N GLN A 88 7.31 -18.68 6.13
CA GLN A 88 7.54 -20.09 5.74
C GLN A 88 8.82 -20.25 4.92
N LYS A 89 9.19 -19.27 4.09
CA LYS A 89 10.48 -19.28 3.37
C LYS A 89 11.69 -19.25 4.30
N VAL A 90 11.60 -18.56 5.45
CA VAL A 90 12.73 -18.35 6.38
C VAL A 90 12.77 -19.40 7.51
N PHE A 91 11.61 -19.76 8.05
CA PHE A 91 11.45 -20.67 9.20
C PHE A 91 11.04 -22.08 8.81
N GLY A 92 10.68 -22.34 7.54
CA GLY A 92 10.15 -23.62 7.06
C GLY A 92 8.71 -23.84 7.49
N THR A 93 8.47 -24.06 8.79
CA THR A 93 7.13 -24.23 9.36
C THR A 93 6.77 -23.01 10.19
N ALA A 94 5.84 -22.19 9.69
CA ALA A 94 5.27 -21.06 10.43
C ALA A 94 3.74 -21.06 10.28
N VAL A 95 3.04 -20.88 11.40
CA VAL A 95 1.60 -20.68 11.46
C VAL A 95 1.35 -19.18 11.46
N VAL A 96 0.69 -18.67 10.41
CA VAL A 96 0.42 -17.24 10.28
C VAL A 96 -1.08 -17.03 10.10
N ARG A 97 -1.67 -16.24 11.00
CA ARG A 97 -3.09 -15.89 10.99
C ARG A 97 -3.29 -14.38 11.09
N GLY A 98 -4.37 -13.90 10.48
CA GLY A 98 -4.84 -12.53 10.65
C GLY A 98 -5.65 -12.39 11.94
N LEU A 99 -5.59 -11.21 12.52
CA LEU A 99 -6.51 -10.73 13.53
C LEU A 99 -6.78 -9.25 13.26
N GLU A 100 -8.05 -8.89 13.05
CA GLU A 100 -8.40 -7.54 12.66
C GLU A 100 -8.02 -6.52 13.75
N SER A 101 -7.32 -5.47 13.35
CA SER A 101 -7.09 -4.31 14.20
C SER A 101 -8.30 -3.37 14.09
N PRO A 102 -8.78 -2.76 15.19
CA PRO A 102 -9.81 -1.74 15.12
C PRO A 102 -9.38 -0.55 14.25
N SER A 103 -10.37 0.19 13.75
CA SER A 103 -10.15 1.45 13.04
C SER A 103 -9.31 2.41 13.87
N HIS A 104 -8.26 2.96 13.28
CA HIS A 104 -7.27 3.78 13.96
C HIS A 104 -7.43 5.28 13.67
N PRO A 105 -6.94 6.20 14.53
CA PRO A 105 -7.12 7.65 14.38
C PRO A 105 -6.15 8.30 13.37
N PHE A 106 -5.82 7.60 12.29
CA PHE A 106 -4.91 8.07 11.23
C PHE A 106 -5.61 8.14 9.88
N ALA A 107 -5.03 8.92 8.98
CA ALA A 107 -5.58 9.16 7.66
C ALA A 107 -5.73 7.88 6.84
N LYS A 108 -6.76 7.82 5.97
CA LYS A 108 -6.94 6.68 5.05
C LYS A 108 -5.76 6.50 4.10
N GLN A 109 -5.10 7.61 3.74
CA GLN A 109 -3.83 7.61 3.03
C GLN A 109 -2.78 8.27 3.91
N LEU A 110 -1.90 7.48 4.51
CA LEU A 110 -0.84 8.03 5.35
C LEU A 110 0.17 8.81 4.50
N PHE A 111 0.75 9.86 5.10
CA PHE A 111 1.82 10.65 4.52
C PHE A 111 3.01 10.72 5.47
N GLY A 112 4.17 10.29 4.99
CA GLY A 112 5.44 10.29 5.70
C GLY A 112 5.66 9.09 6.63
N PHE A 113 6.94 8.81 6.89
CA PHE A 113 7.38 7.69 7.73
C PHE A 113 6.82 7.74 9.16
N SER A 114 6.69 8.94 9.74
CA SER A 114 6.19 9.09 11.11
C SER A 114 4.73 8.64 11.26
N ALA A 115 3.87 8.96 10.28
CA ALA A 115 2.48 8.55 10.29
C ALA A 115 2.37 7.02 10.14
N ALA A 116 3.12 6.42 9.21
CA ALA A 116 3.18 4.97 9.02
C ALA A 116 3.67 4.22 10.27
N SER A 117 4.73 4.73 10.91
CA SER A 117 5.28 4.16 12.15
C SER A 117 4.27 4.18 13.30
N LYS A 118 3.58 5.31 13.50
CA LYS A 118 2.55 5.43 14.54
C LYS A 118 1.33 4.56 14.26
N ALA A 119 0.87 4.50 13.00
CA ALA A 119 -0.29 3.70 12.60
C ALA A 119 -0.04 2.19 12.80
N THR A 120 1.09 1.67 12.29
CA THR A 120 1.47 0.27 12.53
C THR A 120 1.66 -0.07 14.00
N ARG A 121 2.27 0.84 14.78
CA ARG A 121 2.41 0.66 16.23
C ARG A 121 1.05 0.56 16.91
N TYR A 122 0.11 1.43 16.55
CA TYR A 122 -1.26 1.38 17.05
C TYR A 122 -1.95 0.05 16.72
N CYS A 123 -1.78 -0.47 15.49
CA CYS A 123 -2.33 -1.77 15.10
C CYS A 123 -1.75 -2.91 15.94
N ILE A 124 -0.44 -2.91 16.16
CA ILE A 124 0.23 -3.88 17.03
C ILE A 124 -0.31 -3.80 18.46
N ASP A 125 -0.35 -2.60 19.04
CA ASP A 125 -0.78 -2.40 20.43
C ASP A 125 -2.25 -2.80 20.62
N SER A 126 -3.11 -2.54 19.62
CA SER A 126 -4.52 -2.92 19.64
C SER A 126 -4.72 -4.44 19.58
N VAL A 127 -3.95 -5.12 18.73
CA VAL A 127 -4.00 -6.58 18.60
C VAL A 127 -3.36 -7.27 19.81
N ARG A 128 -2.34 -6.65 20.43
CA ARG A 128 -1.67 -7.17 21.63
C ARG A 128 -2.62 -7.36 22.80
N LEU A 129 -3.71 -6.59 22.87
CA LEU A 129 -4.78 -6.78 23.87
C LEU A 129 -5.44 -8.18 23.82
N HIS A 130 -5.38 -8.84 22.67
CA HIS A 130 -6.02 -10.14 22.42
C HIS A 130 -5.00 -11.26 22.18
N VAL A 131 -3.70 -10.93 22.15
CA VAL A 131 -2.61 -11.85 21.80
C VAL A 131 -1.56 -11.83 22.90
N ALA A 132 -1.65 -12.81 23.80
CA ALA A 132 -0.81 -12.84 25.00
C ALA A 132 0.68 -13.02 24.72
N LYS A 133 1.03 -13.73 23.63
CA LYS A 133 2.40 -14.19 23.37
C LYS A 133 2.79 -14.09 21.90
N GLY A 134 4.09 -14.07 21.66
CA GLY A 134 4.68 -14.17 20.33
C GLY A 134 4.64 -12.88 19.50
N PRO A 135 5.21 -12.94 18.28
CA PRO A 135 5.37 -11.80 17.39
C PRO A 135 4.05 -11.38 16.74
N ILE A 136 3.84 -10.07 16.69
CA ILE A 136 2.76 -9.43 15.93
C ILE A 136 3.36 -8.62 14.79
N VAL A 137 2.84 -8.80 13.59
CA VAL A 137 3.20 -8.05 12.37
C VAL A 137 2.08 -7.09 12.02
N ALA A 138 2.38 -5.81 11.81
CA ALA A 138 1.46 -4.85 11.20
C ALA A 138 2.00 -4.37 9.84
N PHE A 139 1.08 -3.96 8.97
CA PHE A 139 1.39 -3.44 7.65
C PHE A 139 0.56 -2.19 7.37
N GLU A 140 1.21 -1.11 6.99
CA GLU A 140 0.56 0.10 6.51
C GLU A 140 1.17 0.59 5.20
N ARG A 141 0.40 1.34 4.42
CA ARG A 141 0.90 2.02 3.21
C ARG A 141 0.90 3.52 3.41
N PHE A 142 1.91 4.17 2.86
CA PHE A 142 2.06 5.62 2.96
C PHE A 142 2.73 6.20 1.72
N ILE A 143 2.45 7.48 1.47
CA ILE A 143 3.16 8.28 0.47
C ILE A 143 4.27 9.06 1.17
N VAL A 144 5.40 9.25 0.51
CA VAL A 144 6.49 10.12 0.97
C VAL A 144 7.04 10.96 -0.17
N GLU A 145 7.55 12.13 0.19
CA GLU A 145 8.24 13.07 -0.69
C GLU A 145 9.72 13.18 -0.27
N PRO A 146 10.59 12.23 -0.67
CA PRO A 146 12.01 12.27 -0.32
C PRO A 146 12.77 13.40 -1.01
N MET A 147 12.26 13.92 -2.13
CA MET A 147 12.81 15.03 -2.89
C MET A 147 11.66 15.91 -3.36
N GLU A 148 11.93 17.20 -3.56
CA GLU A 148 10.92 18.17 -3.99
C GLU A 148 10.13 17.68 -5.20
N SER A 149 8.80 17.63 -5.05
CA SER A 149 7.85 17.17 -6.05
C SER A 149 8.06 15.73 -6.55
N LYS A 150 8.83 14.89 -5.85
CA LYS A 150 9.00 13.46 -6.16
C LYS A 150 8.33 12.62 -5.09
N PHE A 151 7.21 12.01 -5.45
CA PHE A 151 6.41 11.22 -4.53
C PHE A 151 6.53 9.73 -4.81
N TYR A 152 6.47 8.93 -3.74
CA TYR A 152 6.50 7.49 -3.80
C TYR A 152 5.52 6.89 -2.79
N GLU A 153 4.82 5.82 -3.16
CA GLU A 153 4.14 4.94 -2.20
C GLU A 153 5.11 3.86 -1.73
N LEU A 154 5.13 3.60 -0.42
CA LEU A 154 5.77 2.44 0.18
C LEU A 154 4.78 1.72 1.10
N GLY A 155 4.99 0.42 1.26
CA GLY A 155 4.46 -0.36 2.36
C GLY A 155 5.47 -0.43 3.50
N PHE A 156 4.98 -0.36 4.74
CA PHE A 156 5.76 -0.46 5.97
C PHE A 156 5.31 -1.68 6.76
N LEU A 157 6.21 -2.64 6.95
CA LEU A 157 5.99 -3.80 7.81
C LEU A 157 6.77 -3.58 9.11
N LYS A 158 6.07 -3.74 10.23
CA LYS A 158 6.65 -3.71 11.57
C LYS A 158 6.32 -5.02 12.28
N LEU A 159 7.33 -5.65 12.87
CA LEU A 159 7.15 -6.79 13.77
C LEU A 159 7.54 -6.38 15.18
N ASN A 160 6.69 -6.74 16.15
CA ASN A 160 7.00 -6.60 17.57
C ASN A 160 6.80 -7.93 18.30
N ASP A 161 7.87 -8.44 18.90
CA ASP A 161 7.84 -9.51 19.92
C ASP A 161 8.22 -8.90 21.26
N MET A 162 7.20 -8.64 22.09
CA MET A 162 7.38 -8.02 23.40
C MET A 162 8.07 -8.96 24.40
N GLU A 163 7.83 -10.28 24.32
CA GLU A 163 8.44 -11.25 25.25
C GLU A 163 9.96 -11.32 25.07
N ARG A 164 10.43 -11.09 23.84
CA ARG A 164 11.84 -11.12 23.47
C ARG A 164 12.47 -9.74 23.34
N ASN A 165 11.70 -8.67 23.54
CA ASN A 165 12.11 -7.29 23.29
C ASN A 165 12.70 -7.09 21.87
N ILE A 166 12.09 -7.72 20.87
CA ILE A 166 12.49 -7.61 19.47
C ILE A 166 11.50 -6.69 18.74
N ASP A 167 12.05 -5.70 18.06
CA ASP A 167 11.31 -4.79 17.21
C ASP A 167 12.10 -4.61 15.90
N VAL A 168 11.50 -5.04 14.78
CA VAL A 168 12.13 -4.98 13.45
C VAL A 168 11.18 -4.40 12.42
N GLU A 169 11.75 -3.68 11.46
CA GLU A 169 11.01 -2.87 10.51
C GLU A 169 11.59 -3.05 9.10
N VAL A 170 10.70 -3.19 8.10
CA VAL A 170 11.08 -3.33 6.69
C VAL A 170 10.10 -2.55 5.82
N TYR A 171 10.60 -1.99 4.72
CA TYR A 171 9.79 -1.32 3.71
C TYR A 171 9.69 -2.16 2.44
N THR A 172 8.57 -2.06 1.73
CA THR A 172 8.47 -2.58 0.35
C THR A 172 9.32 -1.74 -0.60
N GLN A 173 9.52 -2.26 -1.81
CA GLN A 173 9.99 -1.43 -2.93
C GLN A 173 9.08 -0.20 -3.10
N SER A 174 9.68 0.95 -3.40
CA SER A 174 8.96 2.19 -3.66
C SER A 174 8.29 2.18 -5.04
N VAL A 175 7.07 2.70 -5.10
CA VAL A 175 6.33 2.87 -6.36
C VAL A 175 6.16 4.36 -6.62
N PRO A 176 6.64 4.90 -7.76
CA PRO A 176 6.53 6.33 -8.05
C PRO A 176 5.06 6.74 -8.18
N VAL A 177 4.71 7.87 -7.55
CA VAL A 177 3.38 8.49 -7.65
C VAL A 177 3.54 9.83 -8.38
N PRO A 178 2.81 10.05 -9.49
CA PRO A 178 2.88 11.32 -10.22
C PRO A 178 2.46 12.50 -9.33
N THR A 179 3.18 13.61 -9.43
CA THR A 179 2.88 14.85 -8.69
C THR A 179 1.45 15.33 -8.93
N SER A 180 0.95 15.22 -10.17
CA SER A 180 -0.43 15.56 -10.52
C SER A 180 -1.46 14.75 -9.74
N ILE A 181 -1.19 13.47 -9.48
CA ILE A 181 -2.06 12.60 -8.68
C ILE A 181 -2.04 13.05 -7.21
N VAL A 182 -0.87 13.42 -6.68
CA VAL A 182 -0.78 13.95 -5.31
C VAL A 182 -1.50 15.29 -5.17
N SER A 183 -1.44 16.17 -6.18
CA SER A 183 -2.24 17.39 -6.20
C SER A 183 -3.74 17.10 -6.16
N LEU A 184 -4.23 16.15 -6.96
CA LEU A 184 -5.64 15.74 -6.92
C LEU A 184 -6.05 15.22 -5.54
N ILE A 185 -5.21 14.41 -4.90
CA ILE A 185 -5.48 13.89 -3.55
C ILE A 185 -5.55 15.04 -2.53
N ARG A 186 -4.66 16.04 -2.65
CA ARG A 186 -4.65 17.23 -1.78
C ARG A 186 -5.92 18.05 -1.97
N ASP A 187 -6.31 18.30 -3.22
CA ASP A 187 -7.50 19.09 -3.57
C ASP A 187 -8.80 18.42 -3.09
N ASP A 188 -8.86 17.08 -3.16
CA ASP A 188 -10.02 16.29 -2.70
C ASP A 188 -10.02 16.03 -1.18
N THR A 189 -8.95 16.40 -0.46
CA THR A 189 -8.91 16.27 1.01
C THR A 189 -9.56 17.49 1.66
N PRO A 190 -10.67 17.34 2.40
CA PRO A 190 -11.30 18.47 3.08
C PRO A 190 -10.35 19.13 4.07
N LEU A 191 -10.36 20.47 4.12
CA LEU A 191 -9.50 21.23 5.04
C LEU A 191 -9.82 20.96 6.52
N ASP A 192 -11.05 20.54 6.81
CA ASP A 192 -11.55 20.15 8.13
C ASP A 192 -11.46 18.63 8.38
N TYR A 193 -10.73 17.89 7.54
CA TYR A 193 -10.51 16.47 7.74
C TYR A 193 -9.78 16.19 9.05
N GLU A 194 -10.42 15.45 9.95
CA GLU A 194 -9.95 15.21 11.31
C GLU A 194 -8.51 14.65 11.36
N GLN A 195 -8.13 13.77 10.43
CA GLN A 195 -6.82 13.13 10.39
C GLN A 195 -5.82 13.81 9.45
N ILE A 196 -6.06 15.07 9.02
CA ILE A 196 -5.22 15.80 8.04
C ILE A 196 -3.73 15.89 8.44
N SER A 197 -3.43 15.89 9.74
CA SER A 197 -2.06 15.91 10.26
C SER A 197 -1.25 14.63 9.95
N THR A 198 -1.92 13.56 9.54
CA THR A 198 -1.31 12.25 9.27
C THR A 198 -1.39 11.83 7.81
N GLY A 199 -2.09 12.61 6.96
CA GLY A 199 -2.19 12.35 5.52
C GLY A 199 -3.52 12.79 4.92
N PHE A 200 -4.01 12.02 3.95
CA PHE A 200 -5.13 12.40 3.08
C PHE A 200 -6.39 11.53 3.31
N SER A 201 -7.54 12.06 2.92
CA SER A 201 -8.85 11.43 3.15
C SER A 201 -9.15 10.28 2.18
N ILE A 202 -8.46 10.21 1.05
CA ILE A 202 -8.68 9.22 -0.02
C ILE A 202 -7.34 8.55 -0.40
N PRO A 203 -7.29 7.20 -0.50
CA PRO A 203 -6.10 6.45 -0.95
C PRO A 203 -5.63 6.84 -2.35
N VAL A 204 -4.31 6.92 -2.56
CA VAL A 204 -3.72 7.17 -3.89
C VAL A 204 -4.12 6.12 -4.92
N ALA A 205 -4.32 4.89 -4.48
CA ALA A 205 -4.81 3.80 -5.32
C ALA A 205 -6.14 4.14 -6.03
N HIS A 206 -7.01 4.96 -5.42
CA HIS A 206 -8.25 5.42 -6.04
C HIS A 206 -7.98 6.27 -7.29
N PHE A 207 -7.08 7.24 -7.17
CA PHE A 207 -6.73 8.16 -8.26
C PHE A 207 -5.89 7.48 -9.32
N MET A 208 -4.92 6.65 -8.91
CA MET A 208 -4.08 5.88 -9.82
C MET A 208 -4.93 4.89 -10.65
N ALA A 209 -5.81 4.14 -10.02
CA ALA A 209 -6.76 3.25 -10.69
C ALA A 209 -7.63 3.99 -11.71
N SER A 210 -8.20 5.12 -11.31
CA SER A 210 -9.03 5.94 -12.19
C SER A 210 -8.25 6.47 -13.40
N ASN A 211 -7.01 6.93 -13.17
CA ASN A 211 -6.13 7.44 -14.23
C ASN A 211 -5.69 6.32 -15.20
N LEU A 212 -5.38 5.14 -14.69
CA LEU A 212 -4.88 4.00 -15.47
C LEU A 212 -5.99 3.10 -16.03
N LYS A 213 -7.25 3.30 -15.60
CA LYS A 213 -8.43 2.49 -15.95
C LYS A 213 -8.27 1.01 -15.56
N VAL A 214 -7.77 0.76 -14.35
CA VAL A 214 -7.55 -0.58 -13.80
C VAL A 214 -8.11 -0.69 -12.38
N HIS A 215 -8.10 -1.89 -11.80
CA HIS A 215 -8.53 -2.06 -10.42
C HIS A 215 -7.51 -1.41 -9.44
N PRO A 216 -7.93 -0.86 -8.28
CA PRO A 216 -7.01 -0.29 -7.27
C PRO A 216 -5.94 -1.22 -6.71
N SER A 217 -6.01 -2.53 -6.95
CA SER A 217 -4.93 -3.48 -6.59
C SER A 217 -3.89 -3.66 -7.70
N GLU A 218 -4.19 -3.23 -8.93
CA GLU A 218 -3.38 -3.52 -10.12
C GLU A 218 -2.48 -2.35 -10.52
N TRP A 219 -2.77 -1.13 -10.05
CA TRP A 219 -2.06 0.06 -10.51
C TRP A 219 -0.54 -0.03 -10.33
N GLN A 220 -0.04 -0.64 -9.25
CA GLN A 220 1.40 -0.81 -9.01
C GLN A 220 2.05 -1.73 -10.06
N GLU A 221 1.37 -2.81 -10.43
CA GLU A 221 1.86 -3.76 -11.43
C GLU A 221 1.89 -3.12 -12.82
N ILE A 222 0.85 -2.35 -13.16
CA ILE A 222 0.80 -1.59 -14.41
C ILE A 222 1.93 -0.55 -14.49
N MET A 223 2.26 0.07 -13.35
CA MET A 223 3.30 1.10 -13.28
C MET A 223 4.72 0.55 -13.31
N THR A 224 4.96 -0.62 -12.71
CA THR A 224 6.31 -1.09 -12.39
C THR A 224 6.64 -2.50 -12.88
N GLY A 225 5.65 -3.25 -13.36
CA GLY A 225 5.76 -4.67 -13.65
C GLY A 225 5.78 -5.56 -12.40
N VAL A 226 5.70 -4.98 -11.19
CA VAL A 226 5.72 -5.71 -9.92
C VAL A 226 4.39 -5.50 -9.21
N SER A 227 3.68 -6.60 -8.91
CA SER A 227 2.43 -6.53 -8.16
C SER A 227 2.66 -6.13 -6.70
N GLN A 228 1.63 -5.52 -6.09
CA GLN A 228 1.63 -5.21 -4.65
C GLN A 228 1.95 -6.44 -3.80
N ARG A 229 1.39 -7.60 -4.18
CA ARG A 229 1.63 -8.86 -3.47
C ARG A 229 3.09 -9.27 -3.56
N SER A 230 3.70 -9.21 -4.74
CA SER A 230 5.10 -9.58 -4.95
C SER A 230 6.05 -8.72 -4.12
N SER A 231 5.83 -7.40 -4.10
CA SER A 231 6.61 -6.48 -3.27
C SER A 231 6.42 -6.78 -1.77
N LEU A 232 5.21 -7.14 -1.35
CA LEU A 232 4.92 -7.47 0.03
C LEU A 232 5.55 -8.80 0.48
N VAL A 233 5.55 -9.83 -0.38
CA VAL A 233 6.24 -11.11 -0.12
C VAL A 233 7.74 -10.88 0.06
N ALA A 234 8.37 -10.07 -0.81
CA ALA A 234 9.78 -9.76 -0.71
C ALA A 234 10.11 -9.06 0.63
N ALA A 235 9.31 -8.06 1.01
CA ALA A 235 9.47 -7.37 2.29
C ALA A 235 9.22 -8.30 3.49
N ALA A 236 8.24 -9.22 3.40
CA ALA A 236 7.96 -10.20 4.43
C ALA A 236 9.11 -11.21 4.63
N VAL A 237 9.78 -11.64 3.55
CA VAL A 237 10.99 -12.48 3.64
C VAL A 237 12.10 -11.73 4.38
N SER A 238 12.34 -10.47 4.01
CA SER A 238 13.33 -9.63 4.70
C SER A 238 12.98 -9.44 6.18
N LEU A 239 11.71 -9.16 6.50
CA LEU A 239 11.25 -9.01 7.88
C LEU A 239 11.44 -10.30 8.69
N ALA A 240 11.07 -11.44 8.12
CA ALA A 240 11.24 -12.74 8.75
C ALA A 240 12.73 -13.07 8.99
N MET A 241 13.61 -12.74 8.04
CA MET A 241 15.05 -12.92 8.19
C MET A 241 15.63 -11.99 9.26
N SER A 242 15.26 -10.69 9.26
CA SER A 242 15.66 -9.75 10.31
C SER A 242 15.22 -10.22 11.70
N TYR A 243 14.01 -10.76 11.80
CA TYR A 243 13.50 -11.33 13.04
C TYR A 243 14.27 -12.60 13.44
N LYS A 244 14.56 -13.50 12.50
CA LYS A 244 15.38 -14.69 12.75
C LYS A 244 16.76 -14.32 13.29
N ASN A 245 17.42 -13.35 12.67
CA ASN A 245 18.73 -12.88 13.11
C ASN A 245 18.69 -12.23 14.50
N ALA A 246 17.56 -11.66 14.91
CA ALA A 246 17.39 -11.07 16.24
C ALA A 246 17.05 -12.12 17.32
N LEU A 247 16.70 -13.35 16.93
CA LEU A 247 16.48 -14.47 17.85
C LEU A 247 17.77 -15.20 18.24
N GLU A 248 18.84 -15.02 17.45
CA GLU A 248 20.17 -15.61 17.64
C GLU A 248 21.04 -14.74 18.55
#